data_AF-A0A974Y7T0-F1
#
_entry.id   AF-A0A974Y7T0-F1
#
_cell.length_a   1.000
_cell.length_b   1.000
_cell.length_c   1.000
_cell.angle_alpha   90.00
_cell.angle_beta   90.00
_cell.angle_gamma   90.00
#
_symmetry.space_group_name_H-M   'P 1'
#
loop_
_entity.id
_entity.type
_entity.pdbx_description
1 polymer ?
#
loop_
_entity_poly.entity_id
_entity_poly.type
_entity_poly.pdbx_seq_one_letter_code
_entity_poly.pdbx_strand_id
1 'polypeptide(L)'
;MTALALFAATFMLVLFLGLQSLNVNGGHKLMAAITSFGISASNIIVLKTMPGPTEGLEIAAYCLGGPCGILVSMWIHPWMVRKFGRKA
;
A
#
# COMPACT_ATOMS: atom_id res chain seq x y z
N MET A 1 19.27 -0.20 -8.06
CA MET A 1 18.62 -1.41 -7.49
C MET A 1 17.63 -1.08 -6.37
N THR A 2 17.82 0.04 -5.68
CA THR A 2 17.01 0.59 -4.59
C THR A 2 15.73 1.28 -5.06
N ALA A 3 15.77 2.06 -6.15
CA ALA A 3 14.62 2.85 -6.61
C ALA A 3 13.37 2.03 -6.97
N LEU A 4 13.51 0.89 -7.64
CA LEU A 4 12.37 0.03 -7.99
C LEU A 4 11.79 -0.68 -6.76
N ALA A 5 12.65 -1.12 -5.84
CA ALA A 5 12.24 -1.71 -4.57
C ALA A 5 11.52 -0.67 -3.69
N LEU A 6 12.01 0.56 -3.67
CA LEU A 6 11.35 1.71 -3.04
C LEU A 6 10.00 1.97 -3.67
N PHE A 7 9.93 2.13 -4.99
CA PHE A 7 8.66 2.31 -5.70
C PHE A 7 7.65 1.21 -5.35
N ALA A 8 8.06 -0.06 -5.44
CA ALA A 8 7.20 -1.20 -5.15
C ALA A 8 6.76 -1.24 -3.67
N ALA A 9 7.67 -0.94 -2.74
CA ALA A 9 7.37 -0.91 -1.32
C ALA A 9 6.40 0.24 -0.97
N THR A 10 6.64 1.45 -1.48
CA THR A 10 5.75 2.59 -1.28
C THR A 10 4.40 2.39 -1.96
N PHE A 11 4.40 1.81 -3.17
CA PHE A 11 3.19 1.44 -3.89
C PHE A 11 2.35 0.45 -3.08
N MET A 12 2.94 -0.65 -2.60
CA MET A 12 2.22 -1.64 -1.81
C MET A 12 1.75 -1.06 -0.47
N LEU A 13 2.58 -0.25 0.19
CA LEU A 13 2.22 0.44 1.42
C LEU A 13 0.98 1.32 1.24
N VAL A 14 0.94 2.16 0.20
CA VAL A 14 -0.20 3.05 -0.06
C VAL A 14 -1.41 2.29 -0.60
N LEU A 15 -1.20 1.24 -1.41
CA LEU A 15 -2.27 0.34 -1.84
C LEU A 15 -2.97 -0.29 -0.64
N PHE A 16 -2.19 -0.84 0.31
CA PHE A 16 -2.76 -1.44 1.51
C PHE A 16 -3.40 -0.40 2.43
N LEU A 17 -2.85 0.82 2.55
CA LEU A 17 -3.49 1.92 3.28
C LEU A 17 -4.86 2.30 2.69
N GLY A 18 -4.96 2.42 1.37
CA GLY A 18 -6.22 2.73 0.69
C GLY A 18 -7.25 1.63 0.92
N LEU A 19 -6.86 0.36 0.72
CA LEU A 19 -7.74 -0.78 0.98
C LEU A 19 -8.13 -0.90 2.46
N GLN A 20 -7.22 -0.64 3.38
CA GLN A 20 -7.49 -0.66 4.82
C GLN A 20 -8.51 0.43 5.19
N SER A 21 -8.31 1.67 4.75
CA SER A 21 -9.23 2.78 5.00
C SER A 21 -10.64 2.46 4.50
N LEU A 22 -10.74 1.93 3.28
CA LEU A 22 -12.01 1.55 2.68
C LEU A 22 -12.67 0.34 3.38
N ASN A 23 -11.88 -0.64 3.82
CA ASN A 23 -12.36 -1.80 4.58
C ASN A 23 -12.86 -1.43 5.98
N VAL A 24 -12.17 -0.50 6.67
CA VAL A 24 -12.61 0.04 7.96
C VAL A 24 -13.92 0.81 7.78
N ASN A 25 -14.00 1.67 6.76
CA ASN A 25 -15.24 2.40 6.44
C ASN A 25 -16.40 1.45 6.04
N GLY A 26 -16.08 0.31 5.42
CA GLY A 26 -17.03 -0.75 5.06
C GLY A 26 -17.38 -1.73 6.19
N GLY A 27 -16.82 -1.58 7.39
CA GLY A 27 -17.08 -2.46 8.54
C GLY A 27 -16.34 -3.80 8.55
N HIS A 28 -15.46 -4.07 7.58
CA HIS A 28 -14.75 -5.35 7.43
C HIS A 28 -13.47 -5.42 8.29
N LYS A 29 -13.63 -5.63 9.61
CA LYS A 29 -12.54 -5.65 10.60
C LYS A 29 -11.42 -6.65 10.28
N LEU A 30 -11.76 -7.86 9.82
CA LEU A 30 -10.77 -8.91 9.51
C LEU A 30 -9.90 -8.50 8.31
N MET A 31 -10.52 -7.95 7.26
CA MET A 31 -9.81 -7.48 6.08
C MET A 31 -8.93 -6.27 6.41
N ALA A 32 -9.41 -5.36 7.26
CA ALA A 32 -8.62 -4.25 7.77
C ALA A 32 -7.35 -4.75 8.49
N ALA A 33 -7.46 -5.76 9.36
CA ALA A 33 -6.31 -6.34 10.06
C ALA A 33 -5.28 -6.97 9.11
N ILE A 34 -5.73 -7.72 8.09
CA ILE A 34 -4.83 -8.30 7.08
C ILE A 34 -4.12 -7.21 6.29
N THR A 35 -4.86 -6.18 5.85
CA THR A 35 -4.24 -5.05 5.14
C THR A 35 -3.24 -4.29 6.01
N SER A 36 -3.51 -4.12 7.31
CA SER A 36 -2.56 -3.51 8.26
C SER A 36 -1.27 -4.32 8.41
N PHE A 37 -1.34 -5.64 8.37
CA PHE A 37 -0.14 -6.48 8.35
C PHE A 37 0.69 -6.26 7.07
N GLY A 38 0.03 -6.15 5.92
CA GLY A 38 0.67 -5.80 4.64
C GLY A 38 1.36 -4.44 4.65
N ILE A 39 0.76 -3.44 5.31
CA ILE A 39 1.38 -2.12 5.53
C ILE A 39 2.69 -2.27 6.30
N SER A 40 2.66 -2.98 7.43
CA SER A 40 3.85 -3.17 8.27
C SER A 40 4.98 -3.88 7.51
N ALA A 41 4.67 -4.93 6.75
CA ALA A 41 5.65 -5.62 5.92
C ALA A 41 6.28 -4.71 4.85
N SER A 42 5.47 -3.91 4.17
CA SER A 42 5.94 -2.96 3.15
C SER A 42 6.78 -1.84 3.77
N ASN A 43 6.40 -1.36 4.96
CA ASN A 43 7.12 -0.32 5.68
C ASN A 43 8.52 -0.78 6.13
N ILE A 44 8.67 -2.03 6.58
CA ILE A 44 9.99 -2.61 6.89
C ILE A 44 10.91 -2.57 5.67
N ILE A 45 10.38 -2.82 4.46
CA ILE A 45 11.16 -2.76 3.22
C ILE A 45 11.58 -1.31 2.91
N VAL A 46 10.69 -0.34 3.05
CA VAL A 46 11.02 1.09 2.90
C VAL A 46 12.14 1.48 3.88
N LEU A 47 11.97 1.18 5.17
CA LEU A 47 12.93 1.53 6.22
C LEU A 47 14.30 0.87 6.03
N LYS A 48 14.34 -0.37 5.52
CA LYS A 48 15.59 -1.06 5.20
C LYS A 48 16.24 -0.60 3.90
N THR A 49 15.48 -0.01 2.98
CA THR A 49 15.99 0.44 1.68
C THR A 49 16.53 1.88 1.74
N MET A 50 16.05 2.71 2.67
CA MET A 50 16.46 4.11 2.84
C MET A 50 17.68 4.44 3.75
N PRO A 51 18.49 3.52 4.33
CA PRO A 51 19.69 3.92 5.04
C PRO A 51 20.84 4.16 4.05
N GLY A 52 20.84 5.30 3.35
CA GLY A 52 21.89 5.67 2.39
C GLY A 52 21.67 7.02 1.68
N PRO A 53 22.68 7.53 0.94
CA PRO A 53 22.55 8.77 0.16
C PRO A 53 21.45 8.62 -0.90
N THR A 54 20.41 9.42 -0.79
CA THR A 54 19.20 9.33 -1.61
C THR A 54 19.41 10.08 -2.92
N GLU A 55 19.40 9.37 -4.04
CA GLU A 55 19.48 9.99 -5.37
C GLU A 55 18.10 10.49 -5.84
N GLY A 56 18.07 11.50 -6.72
CA GLY A 56 16.81 12.09 -7.21
C GLY A 56 15.84 11.08 -7.84
N LEU A 57 16.36 9.98 -8.39
CA LEU A 57 15.56 8.88 -8.96
C LEU A 57 14.79 8.10 -7.88
N GLU A 58 15.37 7.91 -6.70
CA GLU A 58 14.73 7.22 -5.57
C GLU A 58 13.63 8.07 -4.94
N ILE A 59 13.86 9.39 -4.86
CA ILE A 59 12.86 10.36 -4.41
C ILE A 59 11.68 10.35 -5.37
N ALA A 60 11.92 10.44 -6.69
CA ALA A 60 10.87 10.36 -7.69
C ALA A 60 10.11 9.03 -7.62
N ALA A 61 10.81 7.91 -7.47
CA ALA A 61 10.21 6.59 -7.29
C ALA A 61 9.32 6.49 -6.04
N TYR A 62 9.78 6.99 -4.90
CA TYR A 62 9.00 7.04 -3.66
C TYR A 62 7.76 7.93 -3.81
N CYS A 63 7.93 9.14 -4.37
CA CYS A 63 6.84 10.10 -4.58
C CYS A 63 5.79 9.60 -5.58
N LEU A 64 6.18 8.89 -6.64
CA LEU A 64 5.26 8.34 -7.64
C LEU A 64 4.57 7.05 -7.16
N GLY A 65 5.20 6.29 -6.27
CA GLY A 65 4.63 5.06 -5.70
C GLY A 65 3.30 5.32 -4.98
N GLY A 66 3.18 6.45 -4.26
CA GLY A 66 1.97 6.80 -3.52
C GLY A 66 0.73 7.04 -4.41
N PRO A 67 0.77 7.99 -5.36
CA PRO A 67 -0.33 8.25 -6.29
C PRO A 67 -0.75 6.99 -7.08
N CYS A 68 0.21 6.19 -7.53
CA CYS A 68 -0.09 4.94 -8.22
C CYS A 68 -0.79 3.92 -7.29
N GLY A 69 -0.29 3.78 -6.06
CA GLY A 69 -0.86 2.86 -5.07
C GLY A 69 -2.31 3.20 -4.71
N ILE A 70 -2.63 4.49 -4.54
CA ILE A 70 -4.00 4.90 -4.19
C ILE A 70 -4.98 4.68 -5.34
N LEU A 71 -4.60 5.00 -6.59
CA LEU A 71 -5.45 4.77 -7.77
C LEU A 71 -5.77 3.28 -7.95
N VAL A 72 -4.76 2.42 -7.76
CA VAL A 72 -4.95 0.98 -7.82
C VAL A 72 -5.82 0.49 -6.66
N SER A 73 -5.66 1.04 -5.45
CA SER A 73 -6.51 0.68 -4.30
C SER A 73 -7.99 0.97 -4.57
N MET A 74 -8.29 2.12 -5.20
CA MET A 74 -9.66 2.51 -5.57
C MET A 74 -10.24 1.59 -6.63
N TRP A 75 -9.42 1.11 -7.56
CA TRP A 75 -9.85 0.17 -8.60
C TRP A 75 -10.09 -1.25 -8.07
N ILE A 76 -9.24 -1.73 -7.16
CA ILE A 76 -9.34 -3.07 -6.56
C ILE A 76 -10.47 -3.15 -5.53
N HIS A 77 -10.72 -2.08 -4.77
CA HIS A 77 -11.72 -2.06 -3.71
C HIS A 77 -13.12 -2.56 -4.11
N PRO A 78 -13.76 -2.09 -5.21
CA PRO A 78 -15.09 -2.58 -5.60
C PRO A 78 -15.11 -4.07 -5.98
N TRP A 79 -14.02 -4.60 -6.55
CA TRP A 79 -13.88 -6.03 -6.81
C TRP A 79 -13.75 -6.82 -5.50
N MET A 80 -12.95 -6.32 -4.56
CA MET A 80 -12.73 -6.95 -3.26
C MET A 80 -14.00 -6.97 -2.42
N VAL A 81 -14.78 -5.88 -2.40
CA VAL A 81 -16.08 -5.81 -1.72
C VAL A 81 -17.10 -6.73 -2.40
N ARG A 82 -17.15 -6.83 -3.73
CA ARG A 82 -18.06 -7.79 -4.39
C ARG A 82 -17.74 -9.24 -4.03
N LYS A 83 -16.47 -9.59 -3.89
CA LYS A 83 -16.01 -10.96 -3.65
C LYS A 83 -16.02 -11.36 -2.17
N PHE A 84 -15.72 -10.43 -1.27
CA PHE A 84 -15.53 -10.68 0.16
C PHE A 84 -16.50 -9.90 1.07
N GLY A 85 -17.32 -9.00 0.51
CA GLY A 85 -18.27 -8.15 1.25
C GLY A 85 -19.54 -8.87 1.67
N ARG A 86 -19.43 -10.05 2.29
CA ARG A 86 -20.48 -10.52 3.19
C ARG A 86 -20.47 -9.56 4.37
N LYS A 87 -21.45 -8.66 4.40
CA LYS A 87 -21.82 -7.88 5.58
C LYS A 87 -21.96 -8.88 6.73
N ALA A 88 -20.97 -8.90 7.62
CA ALA A 88 -21.11 -9.53 8.92
C ALA A 88 -21.98 -8.63 9.79
#